data_AF-X1UX64-F1
#
_entry.id   AF-X1UX64-F1
#
_cell.length_a   1.000
_cell.length_b   1.000
_cell.length_c   1.000
_cell.angle_alpha   90.00
_cell.angle_beta   90.00
_cell.angle_gamma   90.00
#
_symmetry.space_group_name_H-M   'P 1'
#
loop_
_entity.id
_entity.type
_entity.pdbx_description
1 polymer ?
#
loop_
_entity_poly.entity_id
_entity_poly.type
_entity_poly.pdbx_seq_one_letter_code
_entity_poly.pdbx_strand_id
1 'polypeptide(L)' 'GPFINANIDWVILGAETGKRKGKIVPKKEWIENIVNYCKWNNIPVYLKDSLKDIYPEKIKMFPNYK' A
#
# COMPACT_ATOMS: atom_id res chain seq x y z
N GLY A 1 -5.94 -1.14 31.51
CA GLY A 1 -6.29 -2.32 30.66
C GLY A 1 -5.63 -2.14 29.32
N PRO A 2 -5.16 -3.20 28.63
CA PRO A 2 -4.47 -3.02 27.38
C PRO A 2 -5.52 -2.68 26.33
N PHE A 3 -5.69 -1.39 26.09
CA PHE A 3 -6.22 -0.93 24.83
C PHE A 3 -5.24 -1.45 23.78
N ILE A 4 -5.65 -2.43 22.99
CA ILE A 4 -5.01 -2.71 21.71
C ILE A 4 -5.12 -1.41 20.91
N ASN A 5 -4.11 -0.55 21.00
CA ASN A 5 -3.91 0.48 19.99
C ASN A 5 -3.78 -0.30 18.69
N ALA A 6 -4.78 -0.19 17.81
CA ALA A 6 -4.73 -0.77 16.47
C ALA A 6 -3.70 0.00 15.63
N ASN A 7 -2.43 -0.08 16.02
CA ASN A 7 -1.32 0.43 15.26
C ASN A 7 -1.10 -0.53 14.09
N ILE A 8 -1.18 0.00 12.87
CA ILE A 8 -0.86 -0.74 11.67
C ILE A 8 0.66 -0.84 11.60
N ASP A 9 1.21 -2.05 11.73
CA ASP A 9 2.65 -2.28 11.69
C ASP A 9 3.24 -2.11 10.28
N TRP A 10 2.49 -2.48 9.24
CA TRP A 10 2.90 -2.38 7.83
C TRP A 10 1.72 -2.62 6.89
N VAL A 11 1.88 -2.20 5.63
CA VAL A 11 0.87 -2.32 4.57
C VAL A 11 1.47 -2.98 3.33
N ILE A 12 0.75 -3.95 2.75
CA ILE A 12 0.98 -4.41 1.37
C ILE A 12 -0.13 -3.88 0.47
N LEU A 13 0.23 -3.21 -0.62
CA LEU A 13 -0.73 -2.70 -1.60
C LEU A 13 -0.53 -3.37 -2.96
N GLY A 14 -1.63 -3.78 -3.61
CA GLY A 14 -1.61 -4.36 -4.95
C GLY A 14 -2.96 -4.23 -5.65
N ALA A 15 -2.95 -4.21 -6.97
CA ALA A 15 -4.18 -4.29 -7.76
C ALA A 15 -4.74 -5.72 -7.77
N GLU A 16 -6.06 -5.83 -7.85
CA GLU A 16 -6.71 -7.09 -8.17
C GLU A 16 -6.27 -7.58 -9.56
N THR A 17 -5.93 -8.87 -9.66
CA THR A 17 -5.45 -9.50 -10.91
C THR A 17 -6.42 -10.59 -11.39
N GLY A 18 -6.27 -11.03 -12.64
CA GLY A 18 -7.12 -12.07 -13.24
C GLY A 18 -8.28 -11.55 -14.11
N LYS A 19 -9.18 -12.46 -14.50
CA LYS A 19 -10.27 -12.22 -15.47
C LYS A 19 -11.65 -12.01 -14.81
N ARG A 20 -11.70 -11.49 -13.58
CA ARG A 20 -12.98 -11.21 -12.93
C ARG A 20 -13.74 -10.14 -13.71
N LYS A 21 -15.00 -10.43 -14.08
CA LYS A 21 -15.91 -9.44 -14.67
C LYS A 21 -16.19 -8.34 -13.65
N GLY A 22 -16.16 -7.08 -14.08
CA GLY A 22 -16.36 -5.93 -13.20
C GLY A 22 -15.21 -5.69 -12.23
N LYS A 23 -13.97 -6.09 -12.57
CA LYS A 23 -12.79 -5.67 -11.80
C LYS A 23 -12.57 -4.17 -11.93
N ILE A 24 -12.26 -3.54 -10.81
CA ILE A 24 -11.92 -2.11 -10.77
C ILE A 24 -10.42 -2.02 -11.00
N VAL A 25 -10.01 -1.28 -12.03
CA VAL A 25 -8.63 -0.85 -12.18
C VAL A 25 -8.40 0.29 -11.16
N PRO A 26 -7.49 0.15 -10.19
CA PRO A 26 -7.22 1.20 -9.23
C PRO A 26 -6.84 2.52 -9.91
N LYS A 27 -7.34 3.63 -9.40
CA LYS A 27 -6.86 4.96 -9.83
C LYS A 27 -5.49 5.21 -9.22
N LYS A 28 -4.61 5.90 -9.97
CA LYS A 28 -3.29 6.34 -9.48
C LYS A 28 -3.38 7.11 -8.16
N GLU A 29 -4.35 8.04 -8.07
CA GLU A 29 -4.60 8.86 -6.89
C GLU A 29 -4.88 8.04 -5.62
N TRP A 30 -5.57 6.90 -5.75
CA TRP A 30 -5.85 6.03 -4.60
C TRP A 30 -4.56 5.42 -4.03
N ILE A 31 -3.65 5.03 -4.91
CA ILE A 31 -2.33 4.51 -4.55
C ILE A 31 -1.52 5.61 -3.87
N GLU A 32 -1.49 6.81 -4.45
CA GLU A 32 -0.79 7.98 -3.91
C GLU A 32 -1.30 8.35 -2.52
N ASN A 33 -2.62 8.37 -2.31
CA ASN A 33 -3.23 8.69 -1.02
C ASN A 33 -2.83 7.67 0.07
N ILE A 34 -2.83 6.37 -0.26
CA ILE A 34 -2.40 5.32 0.69
C ILE A 34 -0.91 5.45 1.01
N VAL A 35 -0.06 5.65 0.00
CA VAL A 35 1.39 5.84 0.17
C VAL A 35 1.67 7.07 1.03
N ASN A 36 1.01 8.20 0.77
CA ASN A 36 1.16 9.43 1.53
C ASN A 36 0.73 9.24 2.99
N TYR A 37 -0.39 8.57 3.23
CA TYR A 37 -0.85 8.24 4.57
C TYR A 37 0.19 7.38 5.31
N CYS A 38 0.70 6.33 4.67
CA CYS A 38 1.72 5.46 5.28
C CYS A 38 3.00 6.25 5.60
N LYS A 39 3.44 7.11 4.68
CA LYS A 39 4.61 7.97 4.86
C LYS A 39 4.44 8.94 6.04
N TRP A 40 3.29 9.60 6.17
CA TRP A 40 3.03 10.55 7.26
C TRP A 40 2.95 9.89 8.64
N ASN A 41 2.50 8.64 8.69
CA ASN A 41 2.35 7.89 9.94
C ASN A 41 3.53 6.96 10.24
N ASN A 42 4.63 7.03 9.47
CA ASN A 42 5.78 6.13 9.57
C ASN A 42 5.40 4.65 9.50
N ILE A 43 4.40 4.31 8.69
CA ILE A 43 3.96 2.93 8.43
C ILE A 43 4.73 2.42 7.20
N PRO A 44 5.51 1.33 7.33
CA PRO A 44 6.14 0.65 6.20
C PRO A 44 5.09 0.22 5.16
N VAL A 45 5.35 0.52 3.88
CA VAL A 45 4.47 0.13 2.78
C VAL A 45 5.25 -0.58 1.67
N TYR A 46 4.72 -1.72 1.22
CA TYR A 46 5.23 -2.50 0.10
C TYR A 46 4.23 -2.48 -1.06
N LEU A 47 4.64 -1.93 -2.20
CA LEU A 47 3.85 -1.91 -3.43
C LEU A 47 4.17 -3.17 -4.27
N LYS A 48 3.15 -3.99 -4.54
CA LYS A 48 3.28 -5.15 -5.41
C LYS A 48 3.50 -4.73 -6.87
N ASP A 49 4.17 -5.61 -7.61
CA ASP A 49 4.39 -5.49 -9.05
C ASP A 49 3.10 -5.34 -9.87
N SER A 50 1.95 -5.80 -9.36
CA SER A 50 0.65 -5.63 -10.03
C SER A 50 0.21 -4.17 -10.18
N LEU A 51 0.90 -3.23 -9.55
CA LEU A 51 0.66 -1.78 -9.68
C LEU A 51 1.54 -1.10 -10.73
N LYS A 52 2.54 -1.78 -11.32
CA LYS A 52 3.55 -1.15 -12.20
C LYS A 52 2.96 -0.36 -13.37
N ASP A 53 1.87 -0.84 -13.95
CA ASP A 53 1.21 -0.19 -15.08
C ASP A 53 0.40 1.06 -14.68
N ILE A 54 0.12 1.23 -13.38
CA ILE A 54 -0.70 2.32 -12.82
C ILE A 54 0.20 3.33 -12.09
N TYR A 55 1.19 2.83 -11.36
CA TYR A 55 2.10 3.58 -10.51
C TYR A 55 3.53 3.05 -10.72
N PRO A 56 4.25 3.57 -11.72
CA PRO A 56 5.56 3.04 -12.13
C PRO A 56 6.71 3.39 -11.17
N GLU A 57 6.43 4.13 -10.09
CA GLU A 57 7.44 4.43 -9.06
C GLU A 57 7.79 3.19 -8.24
N LYS A 58 9.09 2.96 -8.05
CA LYS A 58 9.58 1.92 -7.14
C LYS A 58 9.57 2.44 -5.71
N ILE A 59 8.47 2.26 -4.98
CA ILE A 59 8.47 2.54 -3.52
C ILE A 59 8.64 1.23 -2.73
N LYS A 60 9.78 1.15 -2.03
CA LYS A 60 10.09 0.12 -1.03
C LYS A 60 10.41 0.84 0.29
N MET A 61 9.51 0.82 1.27
CA MET A 61 9.85 1.22 2.64
C MET A 61 9.77 0.00 3.54
N PHE A 62 10.95 -0.55 3.85
CA PHE A 62 11.14 -1.61 4.83
C PHE A 62 11.10 -1.00 6.25
N PRO A 63 10.62 -1.74 7.27
CA PRO A 63 10.84 -1.32 8.64
C PRO A 63 12.34 -1.14 8.87
N ASN A 64 12.77 0.04 9.32
CA ASN A 64 14.09 0.16 9.92
C ASN A 64 14.00 -0.58 11.26
N TYR A 65 14.34 -1.88 11.25
CA TYR A 65 14.67 -2.58 12.47
C TYR A 65 15.96 -1.94 12.99
N LYS A 66 15.83 -1.07 13.99
CA LYS A 66 16.94 -0.74 14.90
C LYS A 66 17.07 -1.83 15.94
#